data_AF-A0A7C3WEG0-F1
#
_entry.id   AF-A0A7C3WEG0-F1
#
_cell.length_a   1.000
_cell.length_b   1.000
_cell.length_c   1.000
_cell.angle_alpha   90.00
_cell.angle_beta   90.00
_cell.angle_gamma   90.00
#
_symmetry.space_group_name_H-M   'P 1'
#
loop_
_entity.id
_entity.type
_entity.pdbx_description
1 polymer ?
#
loop_
_entity_poly.entity_id
_entity_poly.type
_entity_poly.pdbx_seq_one_letter_code
_entity_poly.pdbx_strand_id
1 'polypeptide(L)'
;ELRAAYPQLVIENCSSGGLRFDLGLLAHTHTTWLSDEVRPRPSVQLAYGATLEFAPEVCNHWMVGDFPNGAVVLTNPPGWWDFMFRVPMNGQFGISSRVFDWSPELRRRAAEQVNLYKRIRRVIAKADVYHLTPPPAHEEPTGWMALQYAAPDRRRSVLMTYRLGRSAEAERYRLRGLDPAITYQVRQDGRDVAAYTGRHLAEVGLVVPLDAEWRSAVWEIEAPEN
;
A
#
# COMPACT_ATOMS: atom_id res chain seq x y z
N GLU A 1 -17.64 7.18 26.14
CA GLU A 1 -19.11 7.25 25.99
C GLU A 1 -19.59 6.72 24.64
N LEU A 2 -19.22 7.32 23.49
CA LEU A 2 -19.67 6.88 22.17
C LEU A 2 -19.44 5.39 21.87
N ARG A 3 -18.23 4.87 22.12
CA ARG A 3 -17.93 3.44 21.91
C ARG A 3 -18.80 2.51 22.77
N ALA A 4 -19.17 2.94 23.97
CA ALA A 4 -20.02 2.16 24.86
C ALA A 4 -21.49 2.20 24.41
N ALA A 5 -21.97 3.36 23.93
CA ALA A 5 -23.32 3.52 23.42
C ALA A 5 -23.52 2.84 22.04
N TYR A 6 -22.49 2.80 21.21
CA TYR A 6 -22.54 2.28 19.84
C TYR A 6 -21.38 1.31 19.57
N PRO A 7 -21.41 0.08 20.11
CA PRO A 7 -20.29 -0.86 20.03
C PRO A 7 -19.95 -1.33 18.61
N GLN A 8 -20.89 -1.17 17.66
CA GLN A 8 -20.68 -1.52 16.25
C GLN A 8 -20.18 -0.34 15.39
N LEU A 9 -20.11 0.88 15.96
CA LEU A 9 -19.67 2.06 15.23
C LEU A 9 -18.15 2.03 15.03
N VAL A 10 -17.72 2.02 13.77
CA VAL A 10 -16.33 2.32 13.42
C VAL A 10 -16.14 3.83 13.49
N ILE A 11 -15.13 4.25 14.25
CA ILE A 11 -14.83 5.66 14.52
C ILE A 11 -13.50 5.98 13.86
N GLU A 12 -13.51 6.91 12.93
CA GLU A 12 -12.33 7.51 12.32
C GLU A 12 -11.97 8.81 13.02
N ASN A 13 -10.70 8.96 13.39
CA ASN A 13 -10.12 10.20 13.86
C ASN A 13 -9.74 11.09 12.67
N CYS A 14 -10.03 12.38 12.77
CA CYS A 14 -9.61 13.38 11.79
C CYS A 14 -9.44 14.74 12.46
N SER A 15 -8.37 15.44 12.10
CA SER A 15 -8.05 16.79 12.54
C SER A 15 -7.30 17.51 11.42
N SER A 16 -8.00 17.83 10.33
CA SER A 16 -7.38 18.32 9.08
C SER A 16 -6.28 17.36 8.60
N GLY A 17 -6.64 16.10 8.42
CA GLY A 17 -5.68 15.00 8.36
C GLY A 17 -5.24 14.55 9.76
N GLY A 18 -3.96 14.23 9.87
CA GLY A 18 -3.34 13.66 11.06
C GLY A 18 -2.80 14.64 12.10
N LEU A 19 -3.29 15.89 12.21
CA LEU A 19 -2.77 16.84 13.22
C LEU A 19 -3.00 16.38 14.67
N ARG A 20 -3.85 15.36 14.88
CA ARG A 20 -4.06 14.68 16.16
C ARG A 20 -3.96 13.17 16.00
N PHE A 21 -2.91 12.70 15.31
CA PHE A 21 -2.61 11.28 15.18
C PHE A 21 -1.62 10.85 16.26
N ASP A 22 -2.15 10.33 17.37
CA ASP A 22 -1.37 9.87 18.51
C ASP A 22 -2.01 8.67 19.20
N LEU A 23 -1.23 7.98 20.04
CA LEU A 23 -1.69 6.77 20.76
C LEU A 23 -2.84 7.05 21.74
N GLY A 24 -2.94 8.28 22.26
CA GLY A 24 -4.03 8.69 23.15
C GLY A 24 -5.36 8.72 22.39
N LEU A 25 -5.38 9.33 21.20
CA LEU A 25 -6.55 9.32 20.32
C LEU A 25 -6.88 7.91 19.81
N LEU A 26 -5.88 7.10 19.47
CA LEU A 26 -6.09 5.71 19.03
C LEU A 26 -6.71 4.80 20.10
N ALA A 27 -6.60 5.14 21.40
CA ALA A 27 -7.37 4.44 22.43
C ALA A 27 -8.89 4.61 22.26
N HIS A 28 -9.31 5.66 21.54
CA HIS A 28 -10.71 6.05 21.34
C HIS A 28 -11.23 5.84 19.92
N THR A 29 -10.35 5.66 18.93
CA THR A 29 -10.73 5.49 17.53
C THR A 29 -10.24 4.16 16.96
N HIS A 30 -10.77 3.78 15.80
CA HIS A 30 -10.41 2.53 15.11
C HIS A 30 -9.42 2.79 13.98
N THR A 31 -9.39 4.01 13.46
CA THR A 31 -8.55 4.44 12.34
C THR A 31 -8.36 5.95 12.38
N THR A 32 -7.38 6.45 11.64
CA THR A 32 -7.08 7.87 11.52
C THR A 32 -6.88 8.23 10.05
N TRP A 33 -7.56 9.29 9.60
CA TRP A 33 -7.30 9.92 8.32
C TRP A 33 -5.91 10.57 8.33
N LEU A 34 -5.01 10.08 7.47
CA LEU A 34 -3.60 10.45 7.55
C LEU A 34 -3.33 11.92 7.17
N SER A 35 -3.91 12.40 6.06
CA SER A 35 -3.60 13.75 5.56
C SER A 35 -4.60 14.23 4.52
N ASP A 36 -4.90 15.53 4.54
CA ASP A 36 -5.61 16.20 3.44
C ASP A 36 -4.74 16.36 2.17
N GLU A 37 -3.43 16.09 2.27
CA GLU A 37 -2.57 15.90 1.10
C GLU A 37 -2.84 14.53 0.47
N VAL A 38 -3.61 14.55 -0.62
CA VAL A 38 -4.11 13.35 -1.31
C VAL A 38 -3.49 13.14 -2.68
N ARG A 39 -2.54 13.99 -3.10
CA ARG A 39 -1.86 13.81 -4.39
C ARG A 39 -1.02 12.53 -4.35
N PRO A 40 -0.96 11.76 -5.45
CA PRO A 40 -0.29 10.46 -5.45
C PRO A 40 1.19 10.51 -5.06
N ARG A 41 1.95 11.52 -5.54
CA ARG A 41 3.41 11.57 -5.32
C ARG A 41 3.78 11.87 -3.86
N PRO A 42 3.27 12.95 -3.21
CA PRO A 42 3.58 13.19 -1.80
C PRO A 42 3.06 12.10 -0.87
N SER A 43 1.95 11.45 -1.24
CA SER A 43 1.34 10.36 -0.47
C SER A 43 2.24 9.12 -0.31
N VAL A 44 3.25 8.95 -1.17
CA VAL A 44 4.25 7.88 -1.04
C VAL A 44 5.02 8.03 0.28
N GLN A 45 5.51 9.24 0.58
CA GLN A 45 6.21 9.52 1.83
C GLN A 45 5.27 9.41 3.04
N LEU A 46 4.02 9.85 2.90
CA LEU A 46 3.02 9.76 3.96
C LEU A 46 2.81 8.31 4.42
N ALA A 47 2.61 7.39 3.49
CA ALA A 47 2.47 5.97 3.77
C ALA A 47 3.71 5.39 4.47
N TYR A 48 4.91 5.75 3.98
CA TYR A 48 6.17 5.35 4.60
C TYR A 48 6.27 5.83 6.05
N GLY A 49 6.06 7.13 6.27
CA GLY A 49 6.21 7.76 7.58
C GLY A 49 5.18 7.28 8.59
N ALA A 50 3.90 7.16 8.20
CA ALA A 50 2.84 6.71 9.10
C ALA A 50 3.10 5.29 9.64
N THR A 51 3.62 4.41 8.79
CA THR A 51 3.89 3.00 9.13
C THR A 51 5.20 2.78 9.90
N LEU A 52 5.97 3.84 10.20
CA LEU A 52 7.11 3.75 11.12
C LEU A 52 6.66 3.73 12.59
N GLU A 53 5.58 4.44 12.91
CA GLU A 53 5.08 4.61 14.28
C GLU A 53 3.79 3.82 14.52
N PHE A 54 2.92 3.74 13.51
CA PHE A 54 1.58 3.19 13.67
C PHE A 54 1.38 1.93 12.83
N ALA A 55 0.59 1.00 13.37
CA ALA A 55 0.21 -0.20 12.63
C ALA A 55 -0.60 0.16 11.36
N PRO A 56 -0.42 -0.54 10.23
CA PRO A 56 -1.14 -0.22 8.99
C PRO A 56 -2.66 -0.22 9.12
N GLU A 57 -3.21 -1.03 10.03
CA GLU A 57 -4.66 -1.09 10.25
C GLU A 57 -5.29 0.21 10.76
N VAL A 58 -4.53 1.11 11.36
CA VAL A 58 -5.06 2.40 11.86
C VAL A 58 -4.75 3.57 10.92
N CYS A 59 -4.00 3.32 9.85
CA CYS A 59 -3.56 4.33 8.89
C CYS A 59 -4.52 4.36 7.70
N ASN A 60 -5.47 5.29 7.64
CA ASN A 60 -6.41 5.42 6.52
C ASN A 60 -5.99 6.50 5.53
N HIS A 61 -5.94 6.14 4.24
CA HIS A 61 -5.69 7.06 3.14
C HIS A 61 -6.51 6.71 1.90
N TRP A 62 -6.82 7.70 1.08
CA TRP A 62 -7.75 7.54 -0.05
C TRP A 62 -7.16 7.90 -1.39
N MET A 63 -7.62 7.22 -2.43
CA MET A 63 -7.48 7.72 -3.79
C MET A 63 -8.54 8.80 -4.02
N VAL A 64 -8.09 10.03 -4.28
CA VAL A 64 -8.96 11.18 -4.60
C VAL A 64 -8.91 11.53 -6.09
N GLY A 65 -7.70 11.69 -6.63
CA GLY A 65 -7.45 11.99 -8.03
C GLY A 65 -6.05 12.54 -8.22
N ASP A 66 -5.77 13.10 -9.39
CA ASP A 66 -4.53 13.80 -9.68
C ASP A 66 -4.42 15.13 -8.93
N PHE A 67 -5.58 15.71 -8.58
CA PHE A 67 -5.70 16.98 -7.88
C PHE A 67 -6.58 16.86 -6.62
N PRO A 68 -6.40 17.73 -5.61
CA PRO A 68 -7.18 17.68 -4.37
C PRO A 68 -8.69 17.81 -4.55
N ASN A 69 -9.16 18.36 -5.67
CA ASN A 69 -10.58 18.51 -5.98
C ASN A 69 -11.24 17.23 -6.55
N GLY A 70 -10.50 16.11 -6.60
CA GLY A 70 -10.98 14.83 -7.13
C GLY A 70 -10.92 14.69 -8.65
N ALA A 71 -10.36 15.68 -9.37
CA ALA A 71 -10.18 15.57 -10.80
C ALA A 71 -9.12 14.51 -11.15
N VAL A 72 -9.41 13.75 -12.20
CA VAL A 72 -8.50 12.76 -12.78
C VAL A 72 -8.08 13.20 -14.18
N VAL A 73 -6.81 13.03 -14.52
CA VAL A 73 -6.30 13.29 -15.86
C VAL A 73 -6.42 11.99 -16.67
N LEU A 74 -7.34 12.01 -17.64
CA LEU A 74 -7.64 10.82 -18.46
C LEU A 74 -6.54 10.50 -19.48
N THR A 75 -5.67 11.47 -19.78
CA THR A 75 -4.52 11.31 -20.68
C THR A 75 -3.25 10.85 -19.97
N ASN A 76 -3.35 10.45 -18.71
CA ASN A 76 -2.24 9.90 -17.96
C ASN A 76 -1.71 8.61 -18.63
N PRO A 77 -0.39 8.34 -18.53
CA PRO A 77 0.19 7.17 -19.17
C PRO A 77 -0.33 5.86 -18.52
N PRO A 78 -0.40 4.75 -19.28
CA PRO A 78 -0.84 3.46 -18.77
C PRO A 78 -0.09 3.07 -17.49
N GLY A 79 -0.80 2.60 -16.47
CA GLY A 79 -0.22 2.21 -15.17
C GLY A 79 -0.12 3.35 -14.14
N TRP A 80 -0.32 4.62 -14.53
CA TRP A 80 -0.41 5.72 -13.55
C TRP A 80 -1.62 5.59 -12.63
N TRP A 81 -2.78 5.19 -13.15
CA TRP A 81 -3.95 4.96 -12.29
C TRP A 81 -3.69 3.90 -11.24
N ASP A 82 -2.93 2.85 -11.57
CA ASP A 82 -2.56 1.82 -10.60
C ASP A 82 -1.69 2.36 -9.49
N PHE A 83 -0.71 3.17 -9.86
CA PHE A 83 0.09 3.91 -8.91
C PHE A 83 -0.81 4.75 -7.98
N MET A 84 -1.74 5.53 -8.52
CA MET A 84 -2.68 6.32 -7.71
C MET A 84 -3.55 5.47 -6.77
N PHE A 85 -4.05 4.32 -7.25
CA PHE A 85 -4.87 3.42 -6.45
C PHE A 85 -4.07 2.70 -5.36
N ARG A 86 -2.80 2.34 -5.64
CA ARG A 86 -1.99 1.49 -4.76
C ARG A 86 -1.28 2.25 -3.66
N VAL A 87 -0.89 3.51 -3.87
CA VAL A 87 -0.29 4.35 -2.81
C VAL A 87 -1.12 4.36 -1.51
N PRO A 88 -2.45 4.57 -1.53
CA PRO A 88 -3.27 4.51 -0.32
C PRO A 88 -3.49 3.09 0.23
N MET A 89 -3.09 2.02 -0.49
CA MET A 89 -3.23 0.63 0.00
C MET A 89 -2.20 0.24 1.06
N ASN A 90 -1.26 1.12 1.43
CA ASN A 90 -0.27 0.90 2.51
C ASN A 90 -0.88 0.96 3.93
N GLY A 91 -2.19 0.85 4.04
CA GLY A 91 -2.98 0.87 5.26
C GLY A 91 -4.43 0.53 4.94
N GLN A 92 -5.38 1.32 5.46
CA GLN A 92 -6.77 1.29 5.02
C GLN A 92 -6.96 2.11 3.72
N PHE A 93 -7.60 1.50 2.73
CA PHE A 93 -7.83 2.08 1.41
C PHE A 93 -9.29 2.51 1.22
N GLY A 94 -9.47 3.72 0.67
CA GLY A 94 -10.75 4.23 0.20
C GLY A 94 -10.63 5.01 -1.11
N ILE A 95 -11.78 5.39 -1.66
CA ILE A 95 -11.89 6.24 -2.86
C ILE A 95 -12.81 7.40 -2.51
N SER A 96 -12.33 8.64 -2.70
CA SER A 96 -13.10 9.86 -2.51
C SER A 96 -12.98 10.74 -3.75
N SER A 97 -13.66 10.34 -4.81
CA SER A 97 -13.65 10.98 -6.13
C SER A 97 -15.05 10.98 -6.74
N ARG A 98 -15.29 11.82 -7.75
CA ARG A 98 -16.55 11.79 -8.52
C ARG A 98 -16.55 10.61 -9.49
N VAL A 99 -16.72 9.41 -8.97
CA VAL A 99 -16.61 8.15 -9.75
C VAL A 99 -17.63 8.05 -10.90
N PHE A 100 -18.73 8.79 -10.82
CA PHE A 100 -19.73 8.90 -11.89
C PHE A 100 -19.25 9.72 -13.10
N ASP A 101 -18.17 10.48 -12.96
CA ASP A 101 -17.55 11.23 -14.06
C ASP A 101 -16.44 10.42 -14.75
N TRP A 102 -16.05 9.28 -14.16
CA TRP A 102 -14.98 8.45 -14.70
C TRP A 102 -15.40 7.71 -15.98
N SER A 103 -14.44 7.54 -16.88
CA SER A 103 -14.60 6.69 -18.07
C SER A 103 -14.90 5.23 -17.67
N PRO A 104 -15.58 4.45 -18.54
CA PRO A 104 -15.81 3.04 -18.30
C PRO A 104 -14.53 2.24 -17.98
N GLU A 105 -13.42 2.60 -18.65
CA GLU A 105 -12.11 2.01 -18.44
C GLU A 105 -11.58 2.26 -17.02
N LEU A 106 -11.61 3.51 -16.56
CA LEU A 106 -11.15 3.84 -15.21
C LEU A 106 -12.02 3.19 -14.13
N ARG A 107 -13.35 3.11 -14.34
CA ARG A 107 -14.23 2.38 -13.42
C ARG A 107 -13.92 0.89 -13.36
N ARG A 108 -13.66 0.26 -14.51
CA ARG A 108 -13.21 -1.14 -14.56
C ARG A 108 -11.91 -1.32 -13.80
N ARG A 109 -10.94 -0.43 -14.03
CA ARG A 109 -9.65 -0.48 -13.34
C ARG A 109 -9.80 -0.27 -11.82
N ALA A 110 -10.66 0.65 -11.39
CA ALA A 110 -10.98 0.84 -9.98
C ALA A 110 -11.54 -0.43 -9.33
N ALA A 111 -12.46 -1.13 -10.02
CA ALA A 111 -13.02 -2.40 -9.53
C ALA A 111 -11.94 -3.49 -9.38
N GLU A 112 -11.02 -3.58 -10.34
CA GLU A 112 -9.87 -4.49 -10.28
C GLU A 112 -8.96 -4.18 -9.08
N GLN A 113 -8.66 -2.90 -8.84
CA GLN A 113 -7.84 -2.47 -7.70
C GLN A 113 -8.54 -2.69 -6.35
N VAL A 114 -9.87 -2.47 -6.27
CA VAL A 114 -10.66 -2.83 -5.08
C VAL A 114 -10.60 -4.33 -4.81
N ASN A 115 -10.67 -5.17 -5.85
CA ASN A 115 -10.58 -6.62 -5.71
C ASN A 115 -9.18 -7.06 -5.28
N LEU A 116 -8.12 -6.45 -5.83
CA LEU A 116 -6.74 -6.65 -5.37
C LEU A 116 -6.61 -6.31 -3.89
N TYR A 117 -7.07 -5.12 -3.48
CA TYR A 117 -7.01 -4.71 -2.08
C TYR A 117 -7.76 -5.66 -1.16
N LYS A 118 -8.95 -6.15 -1.56
CA LYS A 118 -9.72 -7.13 -0.77
C LYS A 118 -8.96 -8.43 -0.51
N ARG A 119 -8.09 -8.87 -1.44
CA ARG A 119 -7.24 -10.06 -1.25
C ARG A 119 -6.13 -9.79 -0.23
N ILE A 120 -5.44 -8.66 -0.36
CA ILE A 120 -4.22 -8.38 0.42
C ILE A 120 -4.47 -7.70 1.78
N ARG A 121 -5.60 -7.00 1.96
CA ARG A 121 -5.84 -6.12 3.13
C ARG A 121 -5.74 -6.81 4.49
N ARG A 122 -6.05 -8.11 4.56
CA ARG A 122 -5.94 -8.88 5.81
C ARG A 122 -4.49 -9.13 6.21
N VAL A 123 -3.60 -9.30 5.24
CA VAL A 123 -2.16 -9.40 5.49
C VAL A 123 -1.66 -8.03 5.95
N ILE A 124 -1.96 -6.97 5.19
CA ILE A 124 -1.51 -5.59 5.50
C ILE A 124 -1.94 -5.16 6.90
N ALA A 125 -3.21 -5.35 7.27
CA ALA A 125 -3.75 -4.86 8.55
C ALA A 125 -3.01 -5.38 9.79
N LYS A 126 -2.49 -6.62 9.75
CA LYS A 126 -1.91 -7.30 10.92
C LYS A 126 -0.44 -7.65 10.73
N ALA A 127 0.22 -7.04 9.77
CA ALA A 127 1.59 -7.36 9.41
C ALA A 127 2.61 -6.62 10.27
N ASP A 128 3.77 -7.26 10.43
CA ASP A 128 5.01 -6.55 10.68
C ASP A 128 5.41 -5.82 9.38
N VAL A 129 5.70 -4.53 9.48
CA VAL A 129 6.10 -3.70 8.34
C VAL A 129 7.61 -3.62 8.27
N TYR A 130 8.18 -3.97 7.12
CA TYR A 130 9.60 -3.75 6.82
C TYR A 130 9.74 -2.73 5.69
N HIS A 131 10.35 -1.60 6.01
CA HIS A 131 10.76 -0.58 5.06
C HIS A 131 12.06 -1.03 4.40
N LEU A 132 12.00 -1.43 3.12
CA LEU A 132 13.13 -2.03 2.40
C LEU A 132 13.95 -1.01 1.60
N THR A 133 13.53 0.26 1.61
CA THR A 133 14.22 1.39 0.98
C THR A 133 14.34 2.55 1.98
N PRO A 134 15.23 3.53 1.72
CA PRO A 134 15.19 4.81 2.41
C PRO A 134 13.82 5.52 2.24
N PRO A 135 13.46 6.46 3.15
CA PRO A 135 12.24 7.24 3.03
C PRO A 135 12.28 8.09 1.75
N PRO A 136 11.20 8.12 0.95
CA PRO A 136 11.13 8.99 -0.22
C PRO A 136 10.94 10.45 0.19
N ALA A 137 11.42 11.37 -0.65
CA ALA A 137 11.21 12.81 -0.45
C ALA A 137 9.75 13.23 -0.66
N HIS A 138 9.32 14.30 0.03
CA HIS A 138 7.95 14.82 -0.06
C HIS A 138 7.61 15.41 -1.44
N GLU A 139 8.44 16.34 -1.92
CA GLU A 139 8.15 17.15 -3.10
C GLU A 139 8.57 16.46 -4.40
N GLU A 140 9.78 15.87 -4.41
CA GLU A 140 10.35 15.18 -5.57
C GLU A 140 10.82 13.78 -5.21
N PRO A 141 9.90 12.83 -4.93
CA PRO A 141 10.27 11.46 -4.64
C PRO A 141 10.99 10.81 -5.83
N THR A 142 12.19 10.26 -5.57
CA THR A 142 13.03 9.59 -6.58
C THR A 142 13.39 8.16 -6.20
N GLY A 143 13.91 7.40 -7.16
CA GLY A 143 14.34 6.03 -6.94
C GLY A 143 13.16 5.08 -6.75
N TRP A 144 13.17 4.33 -5.65
CA TRP A 144 12.14 3.34 -5.35
C TRP A 144 11.64 3.47 -3.91
N MET A 145 10.36 3.15 -3.71
CA MET A 145 9.83 2.79 -2.39
C MET A 145 9.42 1.33 -2.38
N ALA A 146 9.83 0.60 -1.33
CA ALA A 146 9.33 -0.75 -1.08
C ALA A 146 8.97 -0.95 0.39
N LEU A 147 7.71 -1.32 0.63
CA LEU A 147 7.18 -1.70 1.93
C LEU A 147 6.74 -3.16 1.88
N GLN A 148 7.29 -3.96 2.78
CA GLN A 148 6.88 -5.35 2.96
C GLN A 148 6.00 -5.47 4.20
N TYR A 149 4.91 -6.18 4.07
CA TYR A 149 3.96 -6.52 5.11
C TYR A 149 4.01 -8.04 5.33
N ALA A 150 4.73 -8.49 6.35
CA ALA A 150 4.84 -9.92 6.68
C ALA A 150 3.82 -10.31 7.75
N ALA A 151 3.04 -11.36 7.49
CA ALA A 151 2.14 -11.90 8.49
C ALA A 151 2.94 -12.54 9.64
N PRO A 152 2.52 -12.39 10.90
CA PRO A 152 3.23 -12.94 12.07
C PRO A 152 3.38 -14.47 12.04
N ASP A 153 2.49 -15.18 11.34
CA ASP A 153 2.55 -16.63 11.13
C ASP A 153 3.64 -17.06 10.12
N ARG A 154 4.31 -16.10 9.49
CA ARG A 154 5.33 -16.27 8.45
C ARG A 154 4.84 -16.99 7.20
N ARG A 155 3.53 -17.22 7.04
CA ARG A 155 2.97 -17.94 5.89
C ARG A 155 2.61 -17.03 4.73
N ARG A 156 2.38 -15.74 5.00
CA ARG A 156 2.00 -14.77 3.99
C ARG A 156 2.82 -13.49 4.13
N SER A 157 3.14 -12.89 3.00
CA SER A 157 3.72 -11.56 2.94
C SER A 157 3.19 -10.83 1.71
N VAL A 158 3.04 -9.52 1.82
CA VAL A 158 2.71 -8.63 0.70
C VAL A 158 3.85 -7.64 0.56
N LEU A 159 4.43 -7.52 -0.63
CA LEU A 159 5.41 -6.50 -0.92
C LEU A 159 4.78 -5.47 -1.87
N MET A 160 4.66 -4.23 -1.39
CA MET A 160 4.23 -3.08 -2.17
C MET A 160 5.47 -2.37 -2.72
N THR A 161 5.59 -2.27 -4.04
CA THR A 161 6.72 -1.62 -4.71
C THR A 161 6.28 -0.45 -5.58
N TYR A 162 7.07 0.61 -5.60
CA TYR A 162 6.79 1.84 -6.33
C TYR A 162 8.07 2.32 -7.01
N ARG A 163 8.05 2.40 -8.33
CA ARG A 163 9.10 3.05 -9.12
C ARG A 163 8.77 4.54 -9.21
N LEU A 164 9.63 5.38 -8.67
CA LEU A 164 9.45 6.84 -8.55
C LEU A 164 10.22 7.56 -9.67
N GLY A 165 10.37 8.88 -9.58
CA GLY A 165 11.13 9.65 -10.59
C GLY A 165 12.63 9.34 -10.57
N ARG A 166 13.33 9.55 -11.69
CA ARG A 166 14.80 9.40 -11.80
C ARG A 166 15.28 8.06 -11.24
N SER A 167 14.68 6.96 -11.70
CA SER A 167 14.85 5.62 -11.11
C SER A 167 15.25 4.56 -12.13
N ALA A 168 16.00 3.55 -11.67
CA ALA A 168 16.35 2.37 -12.47
C ALA A 168 15.11 1.53 -12.80
N GLU A 169 15.17 0.77 -13.91
CA GLU A 169 14.04 -0.03 -14.41
C GLU A 169 13.72 -1.28 -13.57
N ALA A 170 14.69 -1.74 -12.79
CA ALA A 170 14.49 -2.83 -11.86
C ALA A 170 15.26 -2.58 -10.56
N GLU A 171 14.74 -3.11 -9.47
CA GLU A 171 15.37 -3.08 -8.15
C GLU A 171 15.28 -4.47 -7.49
N ARG A 172 16.19 -4.78 -6.58
CA ARG A 172 16.23 -6.07 -5.89
C ARG A 172 15.96 -5.89 -4.40
N TYR A 173 14.96 -6.61 -3.89
CA TYR A 173 14.56 -6.54 -2.49
C TYR A 173 14.80 -7.86 -1.77
N ARG A 174 15.59 -7.81 -0.70
CA ARG A 174 15.75 -8.91 0.25
C ARG A 174 14.62 -8.86 1.28
N LEU A 175 13.77 -9.88 1.25
CA LEU A 175 12.56 -9.94 2.08
C LEU A 175 12.89 -10.43 3.50
N ARG A 176 12.08 -10.01 4.47
CA ARG A 176 12.23 -10.32 5.90
C ARG A 176 10.98 -11.00 6.44
N GLY A 177 11.08 -11.61 7.63
CA GLY A 177 9.91 -12.21 8.31
C GLY A 177 9.35 -13.49 7.66
N LEU A 178 10.02 -14.07 6.68
CA LEU A 178 9.66 -15.36 6.07
C LEU A 178 10.42 -16.51 6.76
N ASP A 179 9.78 -17.68 6.87
CA ASP A 179 10.46 -18.92 7.28
C ASP A 179 11.44 -19.39 6.19
N PRO A 180 12.75 -19.54 6.47
CA PRO A 180 13.73 -19.94 5.48
C PRO A 180 13.52 -21.32 4.84
N ALA A 181 12.82 -22.23 5.51
CA ALA A 181 12.61 -23.61 5.08
C ALA A 181 11.35 -23.79 4.22
N ILE A 182 10.43 -22.82 4.22
CA ILE A 182 9.20 -22.87 3.43
C ILE A 182 9.49 -22.40 2.00
N THR A 183 8.91 -23.07 1.01
CA THR A 183 8.82 -22.58 -0.37
C THR A 183 7.54 -21.79 -0.53
N TYR A 184 7.63 -20.54 -0.95
CA TYR A 184 6.50 -19.63 -1.17
C TYR A 184 6.20 -19.50 -2.65
N GLN A 185 4.92 -19.51 -3.00
CA GLN A 185 4.44 -19.06 -4.30
C GLN A 185 4.44 -17.54 -4.33
N VAL A 186 5.08 -16.95 -5.33
CA VAL A 186 5.14 -15.50 -5.55
C VAL A 186 4.26 -15.14 -6.74
N ARG A 187 3.36 -14.19 -6.53
CA ARG A 187 2.50 -13.61 -7.56
C ARG A 187 2.73 -12.11 -7.68
N GLN A 188 2.66 -11.59 -8.89
CA GLN A 188 2.63 -10.16 -9.16
C GLN A 188 1.23 -9.78 -9.62
N ASP A 189 0.57 -8.89 -8.87
CA ASP A 189 -0.78 -8.41 -9.14
C ASP A 189 -1.79 -9.56 -9.34
N GLY A 190 -1.63 -10.64 -8.58
CA GLY A 190 -2.44 -11.86 -8.65
C GLY A 190 -2.04 -12.87 -9.72
N ARG A 191 -0.97 -12.64 -10.50
CA ARG A 191 -0.47 -13.56 -11.52
C ARG A 191 0.75 -14.32 -11.02
N ASP A 192 0.76 -15.64 -11.19
CA ASP A 192 1.91 -16.47 -10.81
C ASP A 192 3.19 -16.04 -11.52
N VAL A 193 4.27 -15.91 -10.74
CA VAL A 193 5.60 -15.55 -11.25
C VAL A 193 6.55 -16.73 -11.09
N ALA A 194 6.78 -17.16 -9.85
CA ALA A 194 7.70 -18.24 -9.51
C ALA A 194 7.51 -18.70 -8.06
N ALA A 195 8.15 -19.80 -7.70
CA ALA A 195 8.25 -20.26 -6.33
C ALA A 195 9.69 -20.13 -5.81
N TYR A 196 9.85 -19.63 -4.59
CA TYR A 196 11.17 -19.43 -3.96
C TYR A 196 11.14 -19.90 -2.51
N THR A 197 12.24 -20.45 -2.01
CA THR A 197 12.38 -20.66 -0.57
C THR A 197 12.44 -19.32 0.16
N GLY A 198 11.98 -19.29 1.41
CA GLY A 198 12.14 -18.10 2.26
C GLY A 198 13.61 -17.70 2.40
N ARG A 199 14.53 -18.68 2.39
CA ARG A 199 15.98 -18.42 2.36
C ARG A 199 16.40 -17.66 1.11
N HIS A 200 15.95 -18.09 -0.07
CA HIS A 200 16.25 -17.38 -1.33
C HIS A 200 15.73 -15.94 -1.28
N LEU A 201 14.47 -15.75 -0.85
CA LEU A 201 13.87 -14.42 -0.76
C LEU A 201 14.60 -13.51 0.25
N ALA A 202 15.18 -14.07 1.31
CA ALA A 202 15.94 -13.31 2.31
C ALA A 202 17.38 -12.99 1.88
N GLU A 203 18.10 -13.95 1.28
CA GLU A 203 19.53 -13.81 0.99
C GLU A 203 19.79 -13.25 -0.42
N VAL A 204 19.08 -13.80 -1.41
CA VAL A 204 19.21 -13.43 -2.84
C VAL A 204 18.24 -12.32 -3.21
N GLY A 205 17.03 -12.33 -2.65
CA GLY A 205 16.01 -11.31 -2.88
C GLY A 205 15.24 -11.46 -4.20
N LEU A 206 14.12 -10.76 -4.26
CA LEU A 206 13.22 -10.69 -5.42
C LEU A 206 13.61 -9.53 -6.33
N VAL A 207 13.78 -9.80 -7.63
CA VAL A 207 13.97 -8.74 -8.64
C VAL A 207 12.61 -8.23 -9.07
N VAL A 208 12.43 -6.92 -8.99
CA VAL A 208 11.17 -6.24 -9.31
C VAL A 208 11.42 -5.30 -10.50
N PRO A 209 11.02 -5.70 -11.71
CA PRO A 209 11.00 -4.80 -12.86
C PRO A 209 9.71 -3.96 -12.88
N LEU A 210 9.84 -2.68 -13.19
CA LEU A 210 8.71 -1.81 -13.55
C LEU A 210 9.08 -1.02 -14.79
N ASP A 211 8.24 -1.12 -15.82
CA ASP A 211 8.49 -0.65 -17.20
C ASP A 211 8.65 0.87 -17.32
N ALA A 212 8.04 1.65 -16.43
CA ALA A 212 8.11 3.11 -16.43
C ALA A 212 8.18 3.71 -15.03
N GLU A 213 8.58 4.98 -14.96
CA GLU A 213 8.44 5.78 -13.74
C GLU A 213 6.96 5.94 -13.35
N TRP A 214 6.72 6.11 -12.04
CA TRP A 214 5.40 6.22 -11.45
C TRP A 214 4.53 4.99 -11.73
N ARG A 215 5.14 3.83 -11.53
CA ARG A 215 4.48 2.53 -11.57
C ARG A 215 4.56 1.89 -10.21
N SER A 216 3.64 0.97 -9.96
CA SER A 216 3.65 0.18 -8.74
C SER A 216 3.24 -1.24 -9.02
N ALA A 217 3.69 -2.17 -8.19
CA ALA A 217 3.31 -3.57 -8.23
C ALA A 217 3.06 -4.08 -6.81
N VAL A 218 2.09 -4.97 -6.70
CA VAL A 218 1.79 -5.72 -5.49
C VAL A 218 2.28 -7.15 -5.69
N TRP A 219 3.17 -7.59 -4.81
CA TRP A 219 3.70 -8.94 -4.82
C TRP A 219 3.09 -9.72 -3.66
N GLU A 220 2.32 -10.75 -3.96
CA GLU A 220 1.68 -11.66 -3.01
C GLU A 220 2.60 -12.87 -2.82
N ILE A 221 3.13 -13.10 -1.61
CA ILE A 221 4.05 -14.20 -1.27
C ILE A 221 3.34 -15.12 -0.28
N GLU A 222 3.04 -16.34 -0.69
CA GLU A 222 2.20 -17.25 0.10
C GLU A 222 2.79 -18.65 0.19
N ALA A 223 2.85 -19.20 1.40
CA ALA A 223 3.15 -20.60 1.62
C ALA A 223 1.99 -21.47 1.06
N PRO A 224 2.27 -22.68 0.57
CA PRO A 224 1.25 -23.65 0.18
C PRO A 224 0.23 -23.85 1.28
N GLU A 225 -1.04 -24.10 0.94
CA GLU A 225 -2.01 -24.57 1.94
C GLU A 225 -1.58 -25.98 2.40
N ASN A 226 -1.64 -26.22 3.72
CA ASN A 226 -1.36 -27.53 4.29
C ASN A 226 -2.54 -28.49 4.08
#